data_AF-A0A1E3R587-F1
#
_entry.id   AF-A0A1E3R587-F1
#
_cell.length_a   1.000
_cell.length_b   1.000
_cell.length_c   1.000
_cell.angle_alpha   90.00
_cell.angle_beta   90.00
_cell.angle_gamma   90.00
#
_symmetry.space_group_name_H-M   'P 1'
#
loop_
_entity.id
_entity.type
_entity.pdbx_description
1 polymer ?
#
loop_
_entity_poly.entity_id
_entity_poly.type
_entity_poly.pdbx_seq_one_letter_code
_entity_poly.pdbx_strand_id
1 'polypeptide(L)'
;MKFTLPGQLPTTVAELAALADQATAEIRAFRSRDPKGWSDADLDRLDYLCDARDAVTAARRQLERQSLRRGEVSKRLAAACHEAGHAVALAWFGGEVNTAEVFQPAYGDAPVGRDGWRLHGQCRPARLSTVTQARRDLITAAGPAAEAIAPCMGLRRAVRRSLGCWLVNKTARSCGATR
;
A
#
# COMPACT_ATOMS: atom_id res chain seq x y z
N MET A 1 21.16 -22.40 17.49
CA MET A 1 21.76 -21.98 16.20
C MET A 1 22.35 -20.59 16.37
N LYS A 2 23.49 -20.30 15.73
CA LYS A 2 24.11 -18.97 15.69
C LYS A 2 23.45 -18.16 14.57
N PHE A 3 22.86 -17.01 14.87
CA PHE A 3 22.17 -16.15 13.90
C PHE A 3 23.14 -15.70 12.81
N THR A 4 22.71 -15.82 11.56
CA THR A 4 23.43 -15.28 10.40
C THR A 4 22.42 -14.51 9.57
N LEU A 5 22.85 -13.36 9.06
CA LEU A 5 22.02 -12.53 8.22
C LEU A 5 22.01 -13.19 6.84
N PRO A 6 20.84 -13.50 6.26
CA PRO A 6 20.79 -14.11 4.94
C PRO A 6 21.31 -13.13 3.90
N GLY A 7 22.00 -13.64 2.87
CA GLY A 7 22.51 -12.83 1.76
C GLY A 7 21.41 -12.08 0.99
N GLN A 8 20.17 -12.55 1.08
CA GLN A 8 18.98 -11.84 0.62
C GLN A 8 17.96 -11.73 1.76
N LEU A 9 17.54 -10.49 2.05
CA LEU A 9 16.52 -10.24 3.06
C LEU A 9 15.15 -10.77 2.60
N PRO A 10 14.33 -11.32 3.52
CA PRO A 10 12.95 -11.68 3.24
C PRO A 10 12.11 -10.50 2.75
N THR A 11 11.04 -10.81 2.04
CA THR A 11 10.20 -9.80 1.38
C THR A 11 8.90 -9.51 2.13
N THR A 12 8.64 -10.21 3.23
CA THR A 12 7.43 -10.03 4.05
C THR A 12 7.76 -9.41 5.41
N VAL A 13 6.80 -8.65 5.96
CA VAL A 13 6.94 -8.01 7.28
C VAL A 13 7.11 -9.07 8.39
N ALA A 14 6.39 -10.19 8.28
CA ALA A 14 6.41 -11.27 9.27
C ALA A 14 7.76 -11.99 9.32
N GLU A 15 8.34 -12.31 8.18
CA GLU A 15 9.66 -12.96 8.11
C GLU A 15 10.77 -12.02 8.59
N LEU A 16 10.70 -10.73 8.24
CA LEU A 16 11.62 -9.71 8.75
C LEU A 16 11.49 -9.54 10.27
N ALA A 17 10.27 -9.58 10.82
CA ALA A 17 10.05 -9.55 12.25
C ALA A 17 10.67 -10.76 12.96
N ALA A 18 10.45 -11.97 12.43
CA ALA A 18 11.03 -13.18 12.97
C ALA A 18 12.57 -13.15 12.98
N LEU A 19 13.19 -12.64 11.91
CA LEU A 19 14.66 -12.46 11.87
C LEU A 19 15.16 -11.43 12.89
N ALA A 20 14.46 -10.31 13.05
CA ALA A 20 14.82 -9.30 14.04
C ALA A 20 14.70 -9.84 15.47
N ASP A 21 13.68 -10.67 15.73
CA ASP A 21 13.47 -11.32 17.03
C ASP A 21 14.56 -12.35 17.32
N GLN A 22 14.99 -13.12 16.30
CA GLN A 22 16.13 -14.04 16.44
C GLN A 22 17.43 -13.32 16.77
N ALA A 23 17.77 -12.24 16.06
CA ALA A 23 18.95 -11.43 16.35
C ALA A 23 18.86 -10.81 17.76
N THR A 24 17.68 -10.31 18.15
CA THR A 24 17.43 -9.73 19.47
C THR A 24 17.57 -10.76 20.60
N ALA A 25 17.06 -11.97 20.39
CA ALA A 25 17.20 -13.07 21.35
C ALA A 25 18.68 -13.43 21.56
N GLU A 26 19.47 -13.47 20.48
CA GLU A 26 20.90 -13.75 20.60
C GLU A 26 21.66 -12.60 21.28
N ILE A 27 21.35 -11.34 20.97
CA ILE A 27 21.91 -10.17 21.68
C ILE A 27 21.61 -10.26 23.19
N ARG A 28 20.39 -10.63 23.56
CA ARG A 28 20.02 -10.81 24.98
C ARG A 28 20.82 -11.92 25.64
N ALA A 29 20.94 -13.08 24.99
CA ALA A 29 21.76 -14.19 25.46
C ALA A 29 23.26 -13.86 25.53
N PHE A 30 23.72 -12.92 24.70
CA PHE A 30 25.09 -12.42 24.72
C PHE A 30 25.32 -11.50 25.92
N ARG A 31 24.44 -10.50 26.09
CA ARG A 31 24.50 -9.52 27.18
C ARG A 31 24.26 -10.12 28.56
N SER A 32 23.63 -11.29 28.66
CA SER A 32 23.46 -12.00 29.92
C SER A 32 24.71 -12.73 30.41
N ARG A 33 25.78 -12.79 29.61
CA ARG A 33 27.07 -13.36 30.02
C ARG A 33 27.87 -12.36 30.82
N ASP A 34 28.75 -12.83 31.71
CA ASP A 34 29.67 -11.95 32.44
C ASP A 34 30.57 -11.19 31.44
N PRO A 35 30.50 -9.85 31.39
CA PRO A 35 31.29 -9.05 30.47
C PRO A 35 32.81 -9.10 30.77
N LYS A 36 33.21 -9.54 31.97
CA LYS A 36 34.64 -9.63 32.34
C LYS A 36 35.44 -10.69 31.56
N GLY A 37 34.77 -11.56 30.81
CA GLY A 37 35.40 -12.63 30.02
C GLY A 37 35.25 -12.46 28.50
N TRP A 38 34.81 -11.29 28.01
CA TRP A 38 34.60 -11.10 26.57
C TRP A 38 35.93 -10.93 25.84
N SER A 39 36.10 -11.68 24.77
CA SER A 39 37.19 -11.51 23.82
C SER A 39 36.88 -10.43 22.78
N ASP A 40 37.87 -10.00 21.99
CA ASP A 40 37.61 -9.10 20.86
C ASP A 40 36.63 -9.73 19.84
N ALA A 41 36.72 -11.05 19.63
CA ALA A 41 35.79 -11.78 18.78
C ALA A 41 34.35 -11.80 19.34
N ASP A 42 34.19 -11.68 20.65
CA ASP A 42 32.89 -11.53 21.30
C ASP A 42 32.29 -10.15 21.04
N LEU A 43 33.11 -9.10 21.12
CA LEU A 43 32.72 -7.73 20.78
C LEU A 43 32.33 -7.61 19.29
N ASP A 44 33.17 -8.13 18.38
CA ASP A 44 32.88 -8.17 16.93
C ASP A 44 31.56 -8.90 16.65
N ARG A 45 31.29 -9.98 17.38
CA ARG A 45 30.04 -10.73 17.25
C ARG A 45 28.84 -9.91 17.72
N LEU A 46 28.97 -9.18 18.83
CA LEU A 46 27.90 -8.33 19.34
C LEU A 46 27.59 -7.18 18.38
N ASP A 47 28.62 -6.54 17.82
CA ASP A 47 28.48 -5.48 16.84
C ASP A 47 27.80 -5.98 15.57
N TYR A 48 28.26 -7.13 15.04
CA TYR A 48 27.59 -7.80 13.92
C TYR A 48 26.09 -8.05 14.19
N LEU A 49 25.74 -8.50 15.39
CA LEU A 49 24.35 -8.78 15.75
C LEU A 49 23.51 -7.51 15.82
N CYS A 50 24.07 -6.43 16.37
CA CYS A 50 23.41 -5.12 16.43
C CYS A 50 23.16 -4.58 15.02
N ASP A 51 24.18 -4.58 14.17
CA ASP A 51 24.09 -4.10 12.78
C ASP A 51 23.08 -4.91 11.98
N ALA A 52 23.10 -6.24 12.11
CA ALA A 52 22.17 -7.11 11.43
C ALA A 52 20.71 -6.89 11.88
N ARG A 53 20.47 -6.73 13.19
CA ARG A 53 19.13 -6.40 13.72
C ARG A 53 18.63 -5.07 13.17
N ASP A 54 19.50 -4.06 13.13
CA ASP A 54 19.13 -2.72 12.71
C ASP A 54 18.86 -2.67 11.20
N ALA A 55 19.64 -3.39 10.39
CA ALA A 55 19.38 -3.59 8.97
C ALA A 55 18.02 -4.25 8.70
N VAL A 56 17.70 -5.34 9.41
CA VAL A 56 16.41 -6.04 9.28
C VAL A 56 15.26 -5.14 9.74
N THR A 57 15.44 -4.39 10.83
CA THR A 57 14.43 -3.47 11.36
C THR A 57 14.18 -2.31 10.40
N ALA A 58 15.22 -1.77 9.77
CA ALA A 58 15.11 -0.73 8.76
C ALA A 58 14.34 -1.23 7.53
N ALA A 59 14.67 -2.43 7.04
CA ALA A 59 13.97 -3.07 5.93
C ALA A 59 12.48 -3.30 6.24
N ARG A 60 12.16 -3.78 7.45
CA ARG A 60 10.77 -3.94 7.92
C ARG A 60 10.01 -2.61 7.89
N ARG A 61 10.58 -1.57 8.49
CA ARG A 61 9.98 -0.21 8.51
C ARG A 61 9.75 0.33 7.10
N GLN A 62 10.67 0.07 6.17
CA GLN A 62 10.52 0.46 4.78
C GLN A 62 9.33 -0.26 4.12
N LEU A 63 9.20 -1.57 4.32
CA LEU A 63 8.11 -2.38 3.77
C LEU A 63 6.74 -1.99 4.35
N GLU A 64 6.68 -1.70 5.66
CA GLU A 64 5.50 -1.18 6.34
C GLU A 64 5.08 0.18 5.77
N ARG A 65 6.02 1.12 5.60
CA ARG A 65 5.76 2.43 4.96
C ARG A 65 5.26 2.29 3.53
N GLN A 66 5.82 1.37 2.75
CA GLN A 66 5.35 1.10 1.39
C GLN A 66 3.92 0.55 1.37
N SER A 67 3.60 -0.35 2.29
CA SER A 67 2.26 -0.92 2.44
C SER A 67 1.23 0.14 2.83
N LEU A 68 1.57 1.00 3.80
CA LEU A 68 0.75 2.14 4.21
C LEU A 68 0.49 3.11 3.05
N ARG A 69 1.54 3.49 2.30
CA ARG A 69 1.40 4.35 1.12
C ARG A 69 0.51 3.72 0.04
N ARG A 70 0.62 2.41 -0.20
CA ARG A 70 -0.27 1.71 -1.14
C ARG A 70 -1.72 1.72 -0.68
N GLY A 71 -1.97 1.50 0.61
CA GLY A 71 -3.31 1.59 1.20
C GLY A 71 -3.91 2.98 1.06
N GLU A 72 -3.11 4.02 1.32
CA GLU A 72 -3.53 5.42 1.21
C GLU A 72 -3.85 5.81 -0.25
N VAL A 73 -3.01 5.41 -1.21
CA VAL A 73 -3.27 5.62 -2.64
C VAL A 73 -4.55 4.91 -3.08
N SER A 74 -4.79 3.69 -2.60
CA SER A 74 -6.01 2.94 -2.92
C SER A 74 -7.26 3.65 -2.41
N LYS A 75 -7.20 4.26 -1.22
CA LYS A 75 -8.32 5.02 -0.64
C LYS A 75 -8.58 6.33 -1.37
N ARG A 76 -7.53 7.06 -1.74
CA ARG A 76 -7.66 8.28 -2.57
C ARG A 76 -8.25 7.97 -3.93
N LEU A 77 -7.82 6.88 -4.55
CA LEU A 77 -8.39 6.42 -5.83
C LEU A 77 -9.86 6.04 -5.68
N ALA A 78 -10.23 5.30 -4.63
CA ALA A 78 -11.62 4.92 -4.36
C ALA A 78 -12.51 6.16 -4.18
N ALA A 79 -12.08 7.13 -3.36
CA ALA A 79 -12.79 8.39 -3.17
C ALA A 79 -12.88 9.22 -4.47
N ALA A 80 -11.82 9.26 -5.28
CA ALA A 80 -11.86 9.95 -6.56
C ALA A 80 -12.83 9.28 -7.55
N CYS A 81 -12.87 7.95 -7.57
CA CYS A 81 -13.84 7.20 -8.35
C CYS A 81 -15.28 7.45 -7.87
N HIS A 82 -15.49 7.57 -6.56
CA HIS A 82 -16.78 7.92 -5.96
C HIS A 82 -17.31 9.26 -6.50
N GLU A 83 -16.52 10.32 -6.39
CA GLU A 83 -16.94 11.65 -6.88
C GLU A 83 -17.09 11.69 -8.40
N ALA A 84 -16.20 11.01 -9.12
CA ALA A 84 -16.30 10.88 -10.58
C ALA A 84 -17.58 10.12 -11.01
N GLY A 85 -18.03 9.13 -10.24
CA GLY A 85 -19.28 8.40 -10.50
C GLY A 85 -20.48 9.33 -10.49
N HIS A 86 -20.59 10.19 -9.47
CA HIS A 86 -21.63 11.21 -9.41
C HIS A 86 -21.54 12.18 -10.59
N ALA A 87 -20.35 12.71 -10.88
CA ALA A 87 -20.14 13.68 -11.94
C ALA A 87 -20.51 13.14 -13.33
N VAL A 88 -20.10 11.91 -13.65
CA VAL A 88 -20.42 11.26 -14.92
C VAL A 88 -21.92 11.00 -15.05
N ALA A 89 -22.57 10.50 -14.00
CA ALA A 89 -24.02 10.30 -14.02
C ALA A 89 -24.77 11.62 -14.18
N LEU A 90 -24.30 12.68 -13.53
CA LEU A 90 -24.88 14.01 -13.65
C LEU A 90 -24.79 14.55 -15.08
N ALA A 91 -23.60 14.49 -15.69
CA ALA A 91 -23.38 14.90 -17.07
C ALA A 91 -24.22 14.07 -18.05
N TRP A 92 -24.36 12.76 -17.81
CA TRP A 92 -25.17 11.86 -18.63
C TRP A 92 -26.66 12.26 -18.63
N PHE A 93 -27.18 12.76 -17.52
CA PHE A 93 -28.56 13.24 -17.43
C PHE A 93 -28.73 14.71 -17.83
N GLY A 94 -27.71 15.31 -18.45
CA GLY A 94 -27.76 16.69 -18.95
C GLY A 94 -27.60 17.76 -17.86
N GLY A 95 -27.08 17.40 -16.69
CA GLY A 95 -26.68 18.36 -15.66
C GLY A 95 -25.24 18.83 -15.87
N GLU A 96 -24.88 19.96 -15.26
CA GLU A 96 -23.51 20.47 -15.25
C GLU A 96 -22.85 20.19 -13.89
N VAL A 97 -21.55 19.89 -13.91
CA VAL A 97 -20.76 19.65 -12.69
C VAL A 97 -19.90 20.87 -12.43
N ASN A 98 -20.13 21.54 -11.29
CA ASN A 98 -19.29 22.68 -10.89
C ASN A 98 -17.93 22.20 -10.39
N THR A 99 -17.94 21.19 -9.52
CA THR A 99 -16.73 20.59 -8.92
C THR A 99 -16.96 19.11 -8.64
N ALA A 100 -15.91 18.31 -8.73
CA ALA A 100 -15.85 16.93 -8.26
C ALA A 100 -14.45 16.68 -7.69
N GLU A 101 -14.29 16.93 -6.39
CA GLU A 101 -12.98 17.05 -5.74
C GLU A 101 -12.89 16.14 -4.52
N VAL A 102 -11.67 15.64 -4.26
CA VAL A 102 -11.34 14.87 -3.06
C VAL A 102 -10.36 15.68 -2.24
N PHE A 103 -10.75 15.99 -1.00
CA PHE A 103 -9.97 16.75 -0.06
C PHE A 103 -9.34 15.83 0.98
N GLN A 104 -8.12 16.19 1.37
CA GLN A 104 -7.60 15.71 2.64
C GLN A 104 -8.37 16.39 3.78
N PRO A 105 -8.64 15.68 4.89
CA PRO A 105 -9.19 16.31 6.08
C PRO A 105 -8.26 17.43 6.57
N ALA A 106 -8.83 18.43 7.23
CA ALA A 106 -8.07 19.56 7.73
C ALA A 106 -7.08 19.09 8.82
N TYR A 107 -5.96 19.79 8.96
CA TYR A 107 -5.00 19.52 10.02
C TYR A 107 -5.69 19.71 11.39
N GLY A 108 -5.89 18.61 12.13
CA GLY A 108 -6.57 18.60 13.44
C GLY A 108 -7.90 17.85 13.47
N ASP A 109 -8.42 17.37 12.32
CA ASP A 109 -9.60 16.53 12.31
C ASP A 109 -9.34 15.17 12.99
N ALA A 110 -10.29 14.72 13.80
CA ALA A 110 -10.17 13.45 14.51
C ALA A 110 -10.10 12.27 13.53
N PRO A 111 -9.16 11.33 13.70
CA PRO A 111 -9.09 10.13 12.86
C PRO A 111 -10.36 9.28 13.08
N VAL A 112 -11.20 9.16 12.05
CA VAL A 112 -12.42 8.35 12.11
C VAL A 112 -12.13 6.95 11.52
N GLY A 113 -11.56 6.07 12.34
CA GLY A 113 -11.36 4.65 12.01
C GLY A 113 -9.93 4.12 12.16
N ARG A 114 -9.77 2.80 12.05
CA ARG A 114 -8.52 2.05 12.31
C ARG A 114 -7.34 2.46 11.42
N ASP A 115 -7.61 3.11 10.28
CA ASP A 115 -6.63 3.41 9.25
C ASP A 115 -6.42 4.92 9.01
N GLY A 116 -6.83 5.77 9.96
CA GLY A 116 -6.19 7.07 10.16
C GLY A 116 -6.84 8.31 9.54
N TRP A 117 -7.56 8.26 8.41
CA TRP A 117 -8.12 9.51 7.82
C TRP A 117 -9.43 9.30 7.06
N ARG A 118 -10.38 10.23 7.24
CA ARG A 118 -11.60 10.34 6.42
C ARG A 118 -11.27 11.26 5.23
N LEU A 119 -11.22 10.72 4.02
CA LEU A 119 -11.19 11.56 2.82
C LEU A 119 -12.59 12.10 2.61
N HIS A 120 -12.70 13.40 2.38
CA HIS A 120 -13.96 14.05 2.06
C HIS A 120 -14.01 14.31 0.56
N GLY A 121 -15.04 13.80 -0.10
CA GLY A 121 -15.30 14.11 -1.50
C GLY A 121 -16.50 15.05 -1.61
N GLN A 122 -16.50 15.89 -2.65
CA GLN A 122 -17.67 16.71 -2.97
C GLN A 122 -17.88 16.85 -4.48
N CYS A 123 -18.97 16.28 -4.96
CA CYS A 123 -19.55 16.56 -6.26
C CYS A 123 -20.65 17.62 -6.14
N ARG A 124 -20.43 18.81 -6.72
CA ARG A 124 -21.41 19.89 -6.75
C ARG A 124 -22.10 19.94 -8.11
N PRO A 125 -23.39 19.57 -8.21
CA PRO A 125 -24.16 19.81 -9.42
C PRO A 125 -24.49 21.31 -9.57
N ALA A 126 -24.53 21.80 -10.80
CA ALA A 126 -25.27 23.03 -11.12
C ALA A 126 -26.78 22.76 -10.98
N ARG A 127 -27.59 23.81 -10.84
CA ARG A 127 -29.03 23.71 -10.52
C ARG A 127 -29.74 22.64 -11.37
N LEU A 128 -30.22 21.59 -10.71
CA LEU A 128 -30.93 20.45 -11.33
C LEU A 128 -32.44 20.72 -11.43
N SER A 129 -32.84 21.88 -11.95
CA SER A 129 -34.27 22.24 -12.04
C SER A 129 -35.08 21.33 -12.96
N THR A 130 -34.41 20.50 -13.77
CA THR A 130 -35.01 19.66 -14.83
C THR A 130 -34.90 18.15 -14.57
N VAL A 131 -34.37 17.71 -13.42
CA VAL A 131 -34.07 16.29 -13.17
C VAL A 131 -35.13 15.63 -12.28
N THR A 132 -35.75 14.55 -12.79
CA THR A 132 -36.72 13.74 -12.06
C THR A 132 -36.11 13.10 -10.81
N GLN A 133 -36.94 12.74 -9.82
CA GLN A 133 -36.46 12.07 -8.60
C GLN A 133 -35.70 10.78 -8.92
N ALA A 134 -36.22 9.95 -9.82
CA ALA A 134 -35.56 8.71 -10.23
C ALA A 134 -34.14 8.92 -10.78
N ARG A 135 -33.91 10.01 -11.54
CA ARG A 135 -32.57 10.36 -12.03
C ARG A 135 -31.67 10.85 -10.90
N ARG A 136 -32.19 11.60 -9.92
CA ARG A 136 -31.44 12.00 -8.73
C ARG A 136 -30.99 10.80 -7.90
N ASP A 137 -31.84 9.79 -7.78
CA ASP A 137 -31.51 8.55 -7.07
C ASP A 137 -30.40 7.78 -7.80
N LEU A 138 -30.45 7.71 -9.15
CA LEU A 138 -29.40 7.11 -9.97
C LEU A 138 -28.06 7.86 -9.86
N ILE A 139 -28.09 9.19 -9.89
CA ILE A 139 -26.90 10.02 -9.68
C ILE A 139 -26.30 9.73 -8.31
N THR A 140 -27.13 9.62 -7.27
CA THR A 140 -26.69 9.33 -5.90
C THR A 140 -26.11 7.91 -5.76
N ALA A 141 -26.64 6.93 -6.51
CA ALA A 141 -26.10 5.58 -6.50
C ALA A 141 -24.78 5.44 -7.28
N ALA A 142 -24.51 6.35 -8.24
CA ALA A 142 -23.37 6.25 -9.15
C ALA A 142 -22.01 6.35 -8.46
N GLY A 143 -21.88 7.16 -7.41
CA GLY A 143 -20.64 7.28 -6.63
C GLY A 143 -20.25 5.98 -5.93
N PRO A 144 -21.12 5.42 -5.06
CA PRO A 144 -20.89 4.12 -4.43
C PRO A 144 -20.64 2.98 -5.44
N ALA A 145 -21.35 2.98 -6.58
CA ALA A 145 -21.13 1.97 -7.62
C ALA A 145 -19.74 2.10 -8.26
N ALA A 146 -19.29 3.32 -8.57
CA ALA A 146 -17.96 3.56 -9.15
C ALA A 146 -16.84 3.21 -8.16
N GLU A 147 -17.02 3.52 -6.87
CA GLU A 147 -16.12 3.13 -5.79
C GLU A 147 -15.97 1.61 -5.69
N ALA A 148 -17.08 0.87 -5.73
CA ALA A 148 -17.08 -0.59 -5.64
C ALA A 148 -16.36 -1.28 -6.83
N ILE A 149 -16.38 -0.65 -8.01
CA ILE A 149 -15.73 -1.19 -9.22
C ILE A 149 -14.24 -0.80 -9.29
N ALA A 150 -13.82 0.29 -8.66
CA ALA A 150 -12.45 0.81 -8.75
C ALA A 150 -11.35 -0.23 -8.40
N PRO A 151 -11.47 -1.04 -7.32
CA PRO A 151 -10.51 -2.11 -7.02
C PRO A 151 -10.38 -3.15 -8.14
N CYS A 152 -11.50 -3.49 -8.79
CA CYS A 152 -11.56 -4.46 -9.88
C CYS A 152 -10.83 -3.97 -11.15
N MET A 153 -10.76 -2.65 -11.37
CA MET A 153 -10.03 -2.07 -12.50
C MET A 153 -8.51 -2.05 -12.26
N GLY A 154 -8.07 -1.83 -11.02
CA GLY A 154 -6.66 -1.91 -10.62
C GLY A 154 -6.08 -3.32 -10.79
N LEU A 155 -6.85 -4.34 -10.44
CA LEU A 155 -6.54 -5.75 -10.66
C LEU A 155 -6.33 -6.07 -12.14
N ARG A 156 -7.16 -5.54 -13.06
CA ARG A 156 -7.00 -5.79 -14.50
C ARG A 156 -5.75 -5.14 -15.09
N ARG A 157 -5.32 -3.97 -14.60
CA ARG A 157 -4.04 -3.34 -15.04
C ARG A 157 -2.81 -4.06 -14.47
N ALA A 158 -2.87 -4.52 -13.22
CA ALA A 158 -1.82 -5.35 -12.63
C ALA A 158 -1.70 -6.70 -13.34
N VAL A 159 -2.82 -7.37 -13.62
CA VAL A 159 -2.87 -8.63 -14.37
C VAL A 159 -2.42 -8.43 -15.83
N ARG A 160 -2.79 -7.33 -16.51
CA ARG A 160 -2.25 -7.02 -17.86
C ARG A 160 -0.76 -6.71 -17.84
N ARG A 161 -0.21 -6.05 -16.82
CA ARG A 161 1.24 -5.82 -16.70
C ARG A 161 1.99 -7.12 -16.41
N SER A 162 1.45 -7.98 -15.54
CA SER A 162 2.04 -9.29 -15.24
C SER A 162 1.95 -10.25 -16.43
N LEU A 163 0.82 -10.28 -17.15
CA LEU A 163 0.66 -11.07 -18.39
C LEU A 163 1.48 -10.50 -19.55
N GLY A 164 1.58 -9.17 -19.67
CA GLY A 164 2.45 -8.52 -20.66
C GLY A 164 3.93 -8.82 -20.42
N CYS A 165 4.37 -8.82 -19.16
CA CYS A 165 5.73 -9.22 -18.79
C CYS A 165 5.96 -10.73 -19.05
N TRP A 166 4.95 -11.57 -18.86
CA TRP A 166 5.02 -13.00 -19.15
C TRP A 166 5.05 -13.32 -20.66
N LEU A 167 4.29 -12.56 -21.47
CA LEU A 167 4.27 -12.68 -22.94
C LEU A 167 5.57 -12.18 -23.59
N VAL A 168 6.18 -11.12 -23.07
CA VAL A 168 7.49 -10.63 -23.53
C VAL A 168 8.62 -11.60 -23.14
N ASN A 169 8.56 -12.24 -21.97
CA ASN A 169 9.54 -13.25 -21.58
C ASN A 169 9.42 -14.58 -22.36
N LYS A 170 8.22 -14.94 -22.83
CA LYS A 170 8.03 -16.13 -23.68
C LYS A 170 8.53 -15.92 -25.11
N THR A 171 8.37 -14.73 -25.68
CA THR A 171 8.88 -14.41 -27.02
C THR A 171 10.40 -14.27 -27.05
N ALA A 172 11.01 -13.81 -25.95
CA ALA A 172 12.47 -13.79 -25.81
C ALA A 172 13.10 -15.19 -25.64
N ARG A 173 12.38 -16.15 -25.02
CA ARG A 173 12.86 -17.54 -24.87
C ARG A 173 12.64 -18.43 -26.10
N SER A 174 11.77 -18.06 -27.04
CA SER A 174 11.55 -18.83 -28.27
C SER A 174 12.49 -18.45 -29.43
N CYS A 175 13.27 -17.36 -29.31
CA CYS A 175 14.24 -16.95 -30.35
C CYS A 175 15.68 -17.38 -30.07
N GLY A 176 15.94 -18.14 -29.00
CA GLY A 176 17.29 -18.60 -28.61
C GLY A 176 17.57 -20.09 -28.87
N ALA A 177 16.73 -20.77 -29.66
CA ALA A 177 16.89 -22.20 -29.94
C ALA A 177 16.77 -22.47 -31.45
N THR A 178 17.67 -21.90 -32.24
CA THR A 178 18.13 -22.54 -33.49
C THR A 178 19.39 -21.86 -34.01
N ARG A 179 20.48 -22.64 -33.94
CA ARG A 179 21.77 -22.52 -34.63
C ARG A 179 22.77 -21.49 -34.11
#